data_AF-D1QU50-F1
#
_entry.id   AF-D1QU50-F1
#
_cell.length_a   1.000
_cell.length_b   1.000
_cell.length_c   1.000
_cell.angle_alpha   90.00
_cell.angle_beta   90.00
_cell.angle_gamma   90.00
#
_symmetry.space_group_name_H-M   'P 1'
#
loop_
_entity.id
_entity.type
_entity.pdbx_description
1 polymer ?
#
loop_
_entity_poly.entity_id
_entity_poly.type
_entity_poly.pdbx_seq_one_letter_code
_entity_poly.pdbx_strand_id
1 'polypeptide(L)'
;MLSSVEKYRRRTPLGNSWMTSDTTLCKDLHHALTTIELSAFSLCGFKGDLVIPSTVKTIRDYAFSYNDGLTGFTWKGEAGCKLGAGNFDGCINLEFIDLHTLDNPSIENPELNRKRFDILFGGLPTHTVVYLPKGKAFTFAQGEDVNFVKADNTCTLLSVQDGADYEFPNVFKATKAVYNKYNATVSNGTYDCYDDYEVPFPTLDSDNSLSAYRDFFRHKQRQELLHHAAALRGSIAQRHPCLRTTPKRQLQPPVQGEKEYKQYYLFRSIPDESVLEGNKPYLLRIIDGQVHTSKEFGATNVEIAASGTDKIDDNGQKVAQQNPTSTLYNNNVNGTLKPQSYQATKPNQEFFFVGGTERLNNSLAFKLNTWLLNTDKMGIDVWRKVYKTAAPVGDAKPIEPATAAPFRGYIQPKNNAPSNAKYFVVLMEDETTGIDDLQQAKAQNGAQRIYTLDGRYVGTSFDTLPNGIYVIKGKKIVK
;
A
#
# COMPACT_ATOMS: atom_id res chain seq x y z
N MET A 1 30.97 -18.12 30.60
CA MET A 1 29.99 -18.04 29.50
C MET A 1 28.74 -17.36 30.06
N LEU A 2 28.34 -16.22 29.51
CA LEU A 2 27.10 -15.54 29.89
C LEU A 2 25.93 -16.26 29.19
N SER A 3 25.02 -16.87 29.97
CA SER A 3 23.84 -17.59 29.46
C SER A 3 22.57 -16.73 29.41
N SER A 4 22.60 -15.56 30.05
CA SER A 4 21.55 -14.56 30.09
C SER A 4 22.11 -13.15 29.84
N VAL A 5 21.30 -12.29 29.24
CA VAL A 5 21.56 -10.84 29.19
C VAL A 5 20.63 -10.16 30.18
N GLU A 6 21.23 -9.60 31.22
CA GLU A 6 20.58 -8.71 32.16
C GLU A 6 21.19 -7.32 31.98
N LYS A 7 20.43 -6.38 31.41
CA LYS A 7 20.85 -4.99 31.35
C LYS A 7 20.37 -4.32 32.64
N TYR A 8 21.27 -4.15 33.61
CA TYR A 8 21.04 -3.16 34.66
C TYR A 8 20.77 -1.81 33.97
N ARG A 9 19.66 -1.15 34.35
CA ARG A 9 19.03 0.06 33.78
C ARG A 9 19.94 1.30 33.65
N ARG A 10 21.14 1.19 33.07
CA ARG A 10 21.99 2.33 32.71
C ARG A 10 21.99 2.51 31.21
N ARG A 11 21.47 3.69 30.83
CA ARG A 11 21.37 4.24 29.48
C ARG A 11 22.69 4.07 28.72
N THR A 12 22.66 3.16 27.76
CA THR A 12 23.39 3.31 26.51
C THR A 12 22.42 2.86 25.41
N PRO A 13 22.07 3.74 24.45
CA PRO A 13 21.45 3.32 23.20
C PRO A 13 22.46 2.41 22.52
N LEU A 14 22.30 1.10 22.69
CA LEU A 14 23.02 0.16 21.86
C LEU A 14 22.24 0.16 20.55
N GLY A 15 22.68 0.99 19.60
CA GLY A 15 22.23 0.83 18.22
C GLY A 15 22.35 -0.64 17.81
N ASN A 16 21.56 -1.05 16.82
CA ASN A 16 21.36 -2.45 16.39
C ASN A 16 22.64 -3.32 16.28
N SER A 17 23.80 -2.68 16.17
CA SER A 17 25.16 -3.24 16.20
C SER A 17 25.42 -4.38 17.19
N TRP A 18 24.85 -4.38 18.41
CA TRP A 18 25.19 -5.44 19.37
C TRP A 18 24.60 -6.83 19.01
N MET A 19 23.53 -6.89 18.21
CA MET A 19 22.99 -8.14 17.62
C MET A 19 23.32 -8.30 16.13
N THR A 20 23.71 -7.22 15.43
CA THR A 20 23.97 -7.24 13.99
C THR A 20 25.43 -7.08 13.60
N SER A 21 26.37 -6.88 14.55
CA SER A 21 27.78 -6.69 14.23
C SER A 21 28.51 -8.02 14.07
N ASP A 22 29.02 -8.24 12.85
CA ASP A 22 29.93 -9.30 12.48
C ASP A 22 31.34 -9.02 13.04
N THR A 23 31.44 -8.82 14.36
CA THR A 23 32.72 -8.70 15.07
C THR A 23 32.94 -9.96 15.90
N THR A 24 34.18 -10.46 15.90
CA THR A 24 34.57 -11.75 16.48
C THR A 24 34.25 -11.89 17.97
N LEU A 25 34.07 -10.78 18.72
CA LEU A 25 33.65 -10.77 20.12
C LEU A 25 32.12 -10.94 20.31
N CYS A 26 31.29 -10.50 19.34
CA CYS A 26 29.82 -10.72 19.36
C CYS A 26 29.47 -12.16 18.98
N LYS A 27 30.21 -12.80 18.06
CA LYS A 27 29.98 -14.20 17.67
C LYS A 27 30.03 -15.15 18.88
N ASP A 28 31.00 -14.98 19.77
CA ASP A 28 31.16 -15.84 20.94
C ASP A 28 30.06 -15.63 22.02
N LEU A 29 29.44 -14.44 22.07
CA LEU A 29 28.28 -14.17 22.93
C LEU A 29 26.96 -14.69 22.34
N HIS A 30 26.81 -14.63 21.01
CA HIS A 30 25.63 -15.10 20.28
C HIS A 30 25.37 -16.61 20.43
N HIS A 31 26.44 -17.42 20.60
CA HIS A 31 26.32 -18.87 20.70
C HIS A 31 25.90 -19.38 22.09
N ALA A 32 25.98 -18.55 23.14
CA ALA A 32 25.64 -18.97 24.52
C ALA A 32 24.36 -18.33 25.08
N LEU A 33 23.79 -17.32 24.43
CA LEU A 33 22.61 -16.63 24.92
C LEU A 33 21.36 -17.51 24.82
N THR A 34 20.87 -17.99 25.97
CA THR A 34 19.67 -18.83 26.06
C THR A 34 18.45 -18.09 26.59
N THR A 35 18.65 -17.02 27.37
CA THR A 35 17.57 -16.28 28.04
C THR A 35 17.74 -14.78 27.86
N ILE A 36 16.66 -14.11 27.46
CA ILE A 36 16.50 -12.67 27.50
C ILE A 36 15.62 -12.36 28.71
N GLU A 37 16.18 -11.66 29.70
CA GLU A 37 15.53 -11.41 30.99
C GLU A 37 14.43 -10.34 30.92
N LEU A 38 13.67 -10.24 32.02
CA LEU A 38 12.59 -9.26 32.21
C LEU A 38 13.06 -7.86 31.82
N SER A 39 12.36 -7.23 30.88
CA SER A 39 12.65 -5.86 30.41
C SER A 39 14.08 -5.60 29.90
N ALA A 40 14.86 -6.64 29.56
CA ALA A 40 16.30 -6.50 29.28
C ALA A 40 16.63 -5.49 28.17
N PHE A 41 15.74 -5.35 27.18
CA PHE A 41 15.88 -4.40 26.08
C PHE A 41 14.72 -3.41 25.97
N SER A 42 14.01 -3.17 27.07
CA SER A 42 13.01 -2.09 27.12
C SER A 42 13.69 -0.73 26.91
N LEU A 43 13.07 0.17 26.13
CA LEU A 43 13.56 1.52 25.83
C LEU A 43 15.00 1.57 25.25
N CYS A 44 15.44 0.53 24.53
CA CYS A 44 16.79 0.50 23.97
C CYS A 44 16.95 1.34 22.69
N GLY A 45 15.84 1.76 22.08
CA GLY A 45 15.84 2.58 20.87
C GLY A 45 16.22 1.78 19.62
N PHE A 46 15.81 0.51 19.55
CA PHE A 46 16.00 -0.30 18.35
C PHE A 46 15.37 0.37 17.13
N LYS A 47 16.03 0.19 15.98
CA LYS A 47 15.56 0.71 14.70
C LYS A 47 15.44 -0.40 13.67
N GLY A 48 14.41 -0.39 12.85
CA GLY A 48 14.27 -1.38 11.78
C GLY A 48 13.91 -2.77 12.31
N ASP A 49 14.37 -3.81 11.61
CA ASP A 49 14.01 -5.19 11.95
C ASP A 49 14.98 -5.82 12.97
N LEU A 50 14.43 -6.54 13.94
CA LEU A 50 15.15 -7.31 14.94
C LEU A 50 14.95 -8.81 14.72
N VAL A 51 16.05 -9.56 14.65
CA VAL A 51 16.03 -11.02 14.49
C VAL A 51 16.65 -11.69 15.72
N ILE A 52 15.84 -12.45 16.44
CA ILE A 52 16.27 -13.26 17.58
C ILE A 52 16.72 -14.65 17.06
N PRO A 53 17.94 -15.11 17.39
CA PRO A 53 18.48 -16.37 16.90
C PRO A 53 17.88 -17.61 17.61
N SER A 54 18.15 -18.80 17.05
CA SER A 54 17.67 -20.10 17.55
C SER A 54 18.28 -20.53 18.90
N THR A 55 19.39 -19.90 19.28
CA THR A 55 20.05 -20.12 20.57
C THR A 55 19.21 -19.64 21.74
N VAL A 56 18.40 -18.60 21.55
CA VAL A 56 17.49 -18.07 22.57
C VAL A 56 16.32 -19.03 22.75
N LYS A 57 16.14 -19.50 23.99
CA LYS A 57 15.05 -20.40 24.41
C LYS A 57 13.97 -19.69 25.23
N THR A 58 14.33 -18.61 25.91
CA THR A 58 13.39 -17.86 26.76
C THR A 58 13.50 -16.36 26.50
N ILE A 59 12.36 -15.72 26.29
CA ILE A 59 12.21 -14.26 26.32
C ILE A 59 11.17 -13.96 27.41
N ARG A 60 11.56 -13.23 28.45
CA ARG A 60 10.66 -12.90 29.57
C ARG A 60 9.79 -11.70 29.25
N ASP A 61 8.97 -11.30 30.21
CA ASP A 61 7.99 -10.23 30.01
C ASP A 61 8.68 -8.90 29.66
N TYR A 62 8.01 -8.09 28.85
CA TYR A 62 8.42 -6.72 28.50
C TYR A 62 9.84 -6.58 27.93
N ALA A 63 10.47 -7.67 27.46
CA ALA A 63 11.88 -7.65 27.09
C ALA A 63 12.21 -6.64 25.98
N PHE A 64 11.26 -6.35 25.08
CA PHE A 64 11.43 -5.40 23.97
C PHE A 64 10.44 -4.24 23.98
N SER A 65 9.77 -3.97 25.11
CA SER A 65 8.78 -2.88 25.19
C SER A 65 9.38 -1.50 24.92
N TYR A 66 8.57 -0.58 24.43
CA TYR A 66 8.89 0.83 24.17
C TYR A 66 10.09 1.03 23.24
N ASN A 67 10.26 0.14 22.26
CA ASN A 67 11.16 0.35 21.13
C ASN A 67 10.34 0.91 19.95
N ASP A 68 10.08 2.20 20.00
CA ASP A 68 9.27 2.92 19.00
C ASP A 68 9.86 2.88 17.58
N GLY A 69 11.18 2.73 17.44
CA GLY A 69 11.84 2.55 16.14
C GLY A 69 11.83 1.11 15.59
N LEU A 70 11.28 0.13 16.29
CA LEU A 70 11.24 -1.25 15.81
C LEU A 70 10.14 -1.40 14.73
N THR A 71 10.51 -1.83 13.52
CA THR A 71 9.57 -2.03 12.40
C THR A 71 9.22 -3.50 12.17
N GLY A 72 10.12 -4.40 12.53
CA GLY A 72 9.93 -5.84 12.36
C GLY A 72 10.55 -6.62 13.50
N PHE A 73 9.89 -7.70 13.91
CA PHE A 73 10.45 -8.65 14.86
C PHE A 73 10.36 -10.06 14.30
N THR A 74 11.44 -10.82 14.32
CA THR A 74 11.46 -12.23 13.93
C THR A 74 12.17 -13.04 15.00
N TRP A 75 11.57 -14.17 15.42
CA TRP A 75 12.27 -15.12 16.27
C TRP A 75 12.44 -16.46 15.57
N LYS A 76 13.70 -16.84 15.33
CA LYS A 76 14.11 -18.12 14.75
C LYS A 76 14.33 -19.19 15.82
N GLY A 77 13.50 -19.20 16.87
CA GLY A 77 13.61 -20.13 17.99
C GLY A 77 13.39 -21.60 17.59
N GLU A 78 13.77 -22.52 18.47
CA GLU A 78 13.51 -23.96 18.28
C GLU A 78 12.27 -24.40 19.07
N ALA A 79 11.94 -25.69 19.04
CA ALA A 79 10.76 -26.22 19.73
C ALA A 79 10.79 -25.94 21.24
N GLY A 80 9.62 -25.62 21.81
CA GLY A 80 9.43 -25.46 23.25
C GLY A 80 9.99 -24.16 23.86
N CYS A 81 10.25 -23.14 23.03
CA CYS A 81 10.64 -21.81 23.51
C CYS A 81 9.57 -21.19 24.45
N LYS A 82 10.01 -20.34 25.39
CA LYS A 82 9.14 -19.64 26.33
C LYS A 82 9.08 -18.15 26.01
N LEU A 83 7.88 -17.59 25.93
CA LEU A 83 7.67 -16.19 25.56
C LEU A 83 6.72 -15.52 26.55
N GLY A 84 7.24 -14.48 27.20
CA GLY A 84 6.52 -13.67 28.19
C GLY A 84 5.55 -12.65 27.61
N ALA A 85 4.80 -11.98 28.47
CA ALA A 85 3.79 -10.99 28.14
C ALA A 85 4.39 -9.60 27.81
N GLY A 86 3.61 -8.73 27.14
CA GLY A 86 3.92 -7.30 27.00
C GLY A 86 5.19 -6.96 26.23
N ASN A 87 5.76 -7.92 25.50
CA ASN A 87 7.07 -7.78 24.86
C ASN A 87 7.15 -6.65 23.82
N PHE A 88 6.00 -6.22 23.30
CA PHE A 88 5.90 -5.23 22.22
C PHE A 88 5.03 -4.02 22.61
N ASP A 89 4.72 -3.86 23.89
CA ASP A 89 4.01 -2.67 24.37
C ASP A 89 4.81 -1.41 23.99
N GLY A 90 4.15 -0.37 23.50
CA GLY A 90 4.82 0.87 23.07
C GLY A 90 5.71 0.78 21.81
N CYS A 91 5.76 -0.37 21.12
CA CYS A 91 6.45 -0.50 19.82
C CYS A 91 5.55 0.03 18.70
N ILE A 92 5.35 1.35 18.65
CA ILE A 92 4.26 1.94 17.86
C ILE A 92 4.44 1.83 16.34
N ASN A 93 5.66 1.70 15.82
CA ASN A 93 5.93 1.59 14.37
C ASN A 93 6.12 0.14 13.89
N LEU A 94 5.71 -0.85 14.70
CA LEU A 94 5.91 -2.26 14.39
C LEU A 94 4.96 -2.72 13.29
N GLU A 95 5.50 -3.01 12.11
CA GLU A 95 4.74 -3.45 10.93
C GLU A 95 4.41 -4.94 11.02
N PHE A 96 5.37 -5.76 11.49
CA PHE A 96 5.17 -7.19 11.63
C PHE A 96 5.87 -7.83 12.84
N ILE A 97 5.28 -8.94 13.29
CA ILE A 97 5.90 -9.90 14.19
C ILE A 97 5.85 -11.26 13.52
N ASP A 98 6.99 -11.90 13.36
CA ASP A 98 7.12 -13.23 12.79
C ASP A 98 7.57 -14.27 13.82
N LEU A 99 6.62 -15.12 14.23
CA LEU A 99 6.83 -16.28 15.10
C LEU A 99 6.48 -17.60 14.40
N HIS A 100 6.22 -17.61 13.08
CA HIS A 100 5.67 -18.78 12.39
C HIS A 100 6.59 -20.01 12.40
N THR A 101 7.89 -19.78 12.63
CA THR A 101 8.90 -20.84 12.70
C THR A 101 8.95 -21.54 14.06
N LEU A 102 8.38 -20.94 15.11
CA LEU A 102 8.36 -21.55 16.44
C LEU A 102 7.39 -22.71 16.47
N ASP A 103 7.81 -23.79 17.15
CA ASP A 103 7.01 -24.99 17.34
C ASP A 103 6.65 -25.20 18.81
N ASN A 104 5.35 -25.20 19.09
CA ASN A 104 4.74 -25.38 20.40
C ASN A 104 5.38 -24.53 21.52
N PRO A 105 5.45 -23.18 21.38
CA PRO A 105 6.00 -22.34 22.42
C PRO A 105 5.10 -22.29 23.66
N SER A 106 5.72 -22.16 24.83
CA SER A 106 5.03 -21.86 26.08
C SER A 106 4.74 -20.37 26.16
N ILE A 107 3.46 -20.01 26.04
CA ILE A 107 2.92 -18.66 26.22
C ILE A 107 1.89 -18.72 27.34
N GLU A 108 2.12 -17.94 28.39
CA GLU A 108 1.18 -17.68 29.47
C GLU A 108 0.13 -16.71 28.92
N ASN A 109 -1.16 -17.09 28.99
CA ASN A 109 -2.29 -16.36 28.40
C ASN A 109 -2.22 -16.18 26.86
N PRO A 110 -2.47 -17.24 26.07
CA PRO A 110 -2.49 -17.17 24.61
C PRO A 110 -3.78 -16.53 24.07
N GLU A 111 -4.14 -15.35 24.58
CA GLU A 111 -5.23 -14.53 24.06
C GLU A 111 -4.72 -13.62 22.93
N LEU A 112 -5.44 -13.55 21.81
CA LEU A 112 -5.19 -12.51 20.79
C LEU A 112 -6.06 -11.30 21.11
N ASN A 113 -5.42 -10.28 21.67
CA ASN A 113 -6.04 -9.03 22.05
C ASN A 113 -4.94 -7.96 22.10
N ARG A 114 -5.25 -6.74 21.67
CA ARG A 114 -4.29 -5.61 21.61
C ARG A 114 -4.46 -4.60 22.75
N LYS A 115 -5.56 -4.67 23.49
CA LYS A 115 -5.98 -3.68 24.51
C LYS A 115 -5.50 -4.03 25.92
N ARG A 116 -5.21 -5.31 26.18
CA ARG A 116 -4.73 -5.79 27.48
C ARG A 116 -3.20 -5.80 27.51
N PHE A 117 -2.57 -5.22 28.53
CA PHE A 117 -1.11 -5.11 28.62
C PHE A 117 -0.42 -6.33 29.26
N ASP A 118 -1.18 -7.25 29.84
CA ASP A 118 -0.70 -8.45 30.56
C ASP A 118 -0.63 -9.72 29.69
N ILE A 119 -0.72 -9.55 28.37
CA ILE A 119 -0.68 -10.64 27.38
C ILE A 119 0.41 -10.34 26.33
N LEU A 120 0.80 -11.38 25.58
CA LEU A 120 1.92 -11.30 24.63
C LEU A 120 1.79 -10.14 23.62
N PHE A 121 0.61 -9.97 23.04
CA PHE A 121 0.35 -9.00 21.96
C PHE A 121 -0.36 -7.73 22.44
N GLY A 122 -0.32 -7.48 23.75
CA GLY A 122 -0.82 -6.27 24.37
C GLY A 122 -0.11 -5.02 23.89
N GLY A 123 -0.86 -3.94 23.68
CA GLY A 123 -0.32 -2.65 23.25
C GLY A 123 0.12 -2.59 21.79
N LEU A 124 -0.09 -3.65 21.01
CA LEU A 124 0.28 -3.64 19.60
C LEU A 124 -0.55 -2.64 18.79
N PRO A 125 0.08 -1.85 17.90
CA PRO A 125 -0.62 -1.06 16.91
C PRO A 125 -1.59 -1.91 16.08
N THR A 126 -2.72 -1.35 15.68
CA THR A 126 -3.70 -2.12 14.91
C THR A 126 -3.23 -2.48 13.49
N HIS A 127 -2.20 -1.81 12.96
CA HIS A 127 -1.60 -2.13 11.65
C HIS A 127 -0.63 -3.32 11.70
N THR A 128 -0.14 -3.73 12.89
CA THR A 128 0.86 -4.80 13.00
C THR A 128 0.29 -6.15 12.57
N VAL A 129 0.95 -6.80 11.61
CA VAL A 129 0.64 -8.16 11.14
C VAL A 129 1.45 -9.18 11.93
N VAL A 130 0.76 -10.13 12.57
CA VAL A 130 1.39 -11.12 13.45
C VAL A 130 1.27 -12.51 12.84
N TYR A 131 2.40 -13.16 12.56
CA TYR A 131 2.46 -14.55 12.14
C TYR A 131 2.62 -15.44 13.37
N LEU A 132 1.56 -16.18 13.69
CA LEU A 132 1.45 -16.97 14.90
C LEU A 132 2.29 -18.26 14.83
N PRO A 133 2.80 -18.74 15.97
CA PRO A 133 3.59 -19.96 16.04
C PRO A 133 2.74 -21.22 15.80
N LYS A 134 3.41 -22.32 15.45
CA LYS A 134 2.80 -23.64 15.28
C LYS A 134 2.59 -24.32 16.63
N GLY A 135 1.67 -25.29 16.67
CA GLY A 135 1.46 -26.13 17.85
C GLY A 135 0.83 -25.44 19.07
N LYS A 136 0.59 -24.12 19.01
CA LYS A 136 -0.05 -23.35 20.08
C LYS A 136 -1.46 -22.92 19.69
N ALA A 137 -2.43 -23.30 20.52
CA ALA A 137 -3.80 -22.79 20.40
C ALA A 137 -3.91 -21.40 21.02
N PHE A 138 -4.61 -20.50 20.33
CA PHE A 138 -4.92 -19.16 20.80
C PHE A 138 -6.43 -18.97 20.92
N THR A 139 -6.85 -18.19 21.92
CA THR A 139 -8.24 -17.79 22.14
C THR A 139 -8.42 -16.32 21.81
N PHE A 140 -9.62 -15.92 21.37
CA PHE A 140 -9.91 -14.52 21.07
C PHE A 140 -11.41 -14.25 21.14
N ALA A 141 -11.78 -13.03 21.50
CA ALA A 141 -13.16 -12.56 21.37
C ALA A 141 -13.49 -12.31 19.88
N GLN A 142 -14.78 -12.29 19.55
CA GLN A 142 -15.21 -12.06 18.17
C GLN A 142 -14.63 -10.76 17.61
N GLY A 143 -13.86 -10.87 16.51
CA GLY A 143 -13.29 -9.71 15.82
C GLY A 143 -12.00 -9.15 16.42
N GLU A 144 -11.38 -9.84 17.38
CA GLU A 144 -10.04 -9.47 17.89
C GLU A 144 -8.90 -10.18 17.11
N ASP A 145 -9.20 -11.21 16.30
CA ASP A 145 -8.24 -11.92 15.43
C ASP A 145 -7.92 -11.19 14.11
N VAL A 146 -7.86 -9.87 14.16
CA VAL A 146 -7.56 -9.00 13.00
C VAL A 146 -6.05 -8.83 12.84
N ASN A 147 -5.57 -9.01 11.60
CA ASN A 147 -4.15 -9.00 11.24
C ASN A 147 -3.31 -10.11 11.92
N PHE A 148 -3.95 -11.19 12.38
CA PHE A 148 -3.27 -12.39 12.87
C PHE A 148 -3.29 -13.49 11.80
N VAL A 149 -2.11 -13.87 11.32
CA VAL A 149 -1.89 -14.98 10.40
C VAL A 149 -1.68 -16.26 11.21
N LYS A 150 -2.58 -17.22 11.05
CA LYS A 150 -2.60 -18.51 11.72
C LYS A 150 -1.54 -19.44 11.13
N ALA A 151 -1.23 -20.52 11.85
CA ALA A 151 -0.21 -21.50 11.45
C ALA A 151 -0.48 -22.20 10.10
N ASP A 152 -1.72 -22.16 9.61
CA ASP A 152 -2.14 -22.66 8.29
C ASP A 152 -2.02 -21.60 7.18
N ASN A 153 -1.35 -20.47 7.46
CA ASN A 153 -1.21 -19.30 6.58
C ASN A 153 -2.54 -18.64 6.21
N THR A 154 -3.55 -18.72 7.08
CA THR A 154 -4.82 -18.00 6.91
C THR A 154 -4.94 -16.82 7.87
N CYS A 155 -5.59 -15.76 7.41
CA CYS A 155 -6.00 -14.61 8.22
C CYS A 155 -7.51 -14.42 8.06
N THR A 156 -8.23 -14.23 9.16
CA THR A 156 -9.69 -14.04 9.11
C THR A 156 -10.02 -12.69 8.47
N LEU A 157 -9.44 -11.61 9.01
CA LEU A 157 -9.60 -10.25 8.52
C LEU A 157 -8.25 -9.56 8.45
N LEU A 158 -7.85 -9.17 7.24
CA LEU A 158 -6.74 -8.26 7.02
C LEU A 158 -7.28 -6.82 6.95
N SER A 159 -6.98 -6.01 7.96
CA SER A 159 -7.27 -4.58 7.98
C SER A 159 -6.00 -3.80 7.67
N VAL A 160 -5.84 -3.37 6.42
CA VAL A 160 -4.79 -2.42 6.03
C VAL A 160 -5.27 -1.00 6.28
N GLN A 161 -4.37 -0.13 6.73
CA GLN A 161 -4.71 1.20 7.24
C GLN A 161 -4.02 2.27 6.42
N ASP A 162 -4.76 3.31 6.10
CA ASP A 162 -4.28 4.38 5.25
C ASP A 162 -3.19 5.21 5.93
N GLY A 163 -2.00 5.20 5.34
CA GLY A 163 -0.84 5.90 5.85
C GLY A 163 0.07 5.04 6.73
N ALA A 164 -0.33 3.80 7.07
CA ALA A 164 0.54 2.85 7.74
C ALA A 164 1.35 2.05 6.72
N ASP A 165 2.63 1.85 7.02
CA ASP A 165 3.57 1.06 6.25
C ASP A 165 3.40 -0.44 6.59
N TYR A 166 3.60 -1.32 5.61
CA TYR A 166 3.44 -2.76 5.78
C TYR A 166 4.52 -3.55 5.04
N GLU A 167 5.23 -4.39 5.80
CA GLU A 167 5.99 -5.51 5.29
C GLU A 167 5.31 -6.85 5.58
N PHE A 168 5.15 -7.68 4.55
CA PHE A 168 4.60 -9.02 4.66
C PHE A 168 5.74 -10.05 4.46
N PRO A 169 6.46 -10.48 5.50
CA PRO A 169 7.60 -11.39 5.32
C PRO A 169 7.20 -12.77 4.76
N ASN A 170 5.94 -13.18 4.92
CA ASN A 170 5.46 -14.48 4.48
C ASN A 170 4.17 -14.36 3.66
N VAL A 171 3.95 -15.33 2.77
CA VAL A 171 2.70 -15.45 2.00
C VAL A 171 1.56 -15.91 2.91
N PHE A 172 0.36 -15.37 2.72
CA PHE A 172 -0.85 -15.84 3.41
C PHE A 172 -2.12 -15.51 2.63
N LYS A 173 -3.24 -16.11 3.05
CA LYS A 173 -4.56 -15.84 2.48
C LYS A 173 -5.47 -15.20 3.51
N ALA A 174 -6.02 -14.03 3.20
CA ALA A 174 -7.04 -13.39 4.02
C ALA A 174 -8.44 -13.77 3.53
N THR A 175 -9.32 -14.20 4.44
CA THR A 175 -10.72 -14.50 4.10
C THR A 175 -11.45 -13.23 3.69
N LYS A 176 -11.21 -12.14 4.41
CA LYS A 176 -11.66 -10.79 4.10
C LYS A 176 -10.49 -9.82 4.24
N ALA A 177 -10.45 -8.80 3.38
CA ALA A 177 -9.62 -7.63 3.61
C ALA A 177 -10.47 -6.35 3.63
N VAL A 178 -10.03 -5.35 4.37
CA VAL A 178 -10.63 -4.01 4.40
C VAL A 178 -9.54 -2.96 4.34
N TYR A 179 -9.88 -1.81 3.77
CA TYR A 179 -8.98 -0.66 3.74
C TYR A 179 -9.50 0.44 4.66
N ASN A 180 -8.92 0.55 5.84
CA ASN A 180 -9.39 1.46 6.85
C ASN A 180 -8.61 2.77 6.86
N LYS A 181 -9.19 3.79 7.44
CA LYS A 181 -8.52 5.01 7.85
C LYS A 181 -7.63 4.68 9.05
N TYR A 182 -6.41 5.20 9.05
CA TYR A 182 -5.65 5.29 10.28
C TYR A 182 -6.32 6.31 11.20
N ASN A 183 -6.93 5.83 12.28
CA ASN A 183 -7.77 6.61 13.20
C ASN A 183 -7.37 6.33 14.64
N ALA A 184 -6.10 6.63 14.92
CA ALA A 184 -5.47 6.49 16.21
C ALA A 184 -4.93 7.83 16.71
N THR A 185 -4.97 8.06 18.02
CA THR A 185 -4.33 9.21 18.67
C THR A 185 -3.03 8.75 19.31
N VAL A 186 -1.94 9.44 19.00
CA VAL A 186 -0.66 9.29 19.69
C VAL A 186 -0.32 10.58 20.43
N SER A 187 0.03 10.43 21.69
CA SER A 187 0.58 11.50 22.51
C SER A 187 1.98 11.13 22.99
N ASN A 188 2.68 12.10 23.60
CA ASN A 188 3.93 11.83 24.30
C ASN A 188 3.59 11.52 25.76
N GLY A 189 3.63 10.24 26.12
CA GLY A 189 3.59 9.79 27.50
C GLY A 189 4.96 9.89 28.16
N THR A 190 5.00 9.73 29.48
CA THR A 190 6.23 9.63 30.27
C THR A 190 6.32 8.26 30.92
N TYR A 191 7.43 7.56 30.69
CA TYR A 191 7.65 6.26 31.31
C TYR A 191 8.35 6.52 32.63
N ASP A 192 7.65 6.21 33.73
CA ASP A 192 8.22 6.32 35.06
C ASP A 192 9.16 5.12 35.29
N CYS A 193 10.45 5.34 35.04
CA CYS A 193 11.46 4.40 35.49
C CYS A 193 11.76 4.69 36.96
N TYR A 194 11.86 3.64 37.79
CA TYR A 194 11.99 3.62 39.27
C TYR A 194 13.03 4.57 39.94
N ASP A 195 13.71 5.46 39.20
CA ASP A 195 14.74 6.40 39.65
C ASP A 195 14.40 7.89 39.34
N ASP A 196 13.12 8.31 39.38
CA ASP A 196 12.68 9.72 39.17
C ASP A 196 13.08 10.34 37.80
N TYR A 197 13.25 9.51 36.77
CA TYR A 197 13.54 9.97 35.41
C TYR A 197 12.37 9.66 34.46
N GLU A 198 11.63 10.70 34.07
CA GLU A 198 10.63 10.60 33.01
C GLU A 198 11.30 10.52 31.63
N VAL A 199 11.08 9.42 30.92
CA VAL A 199 11.47 9.31 29.51
C VAL A 199 10.24 9.57 28.65
N PRO A 200 10.23 10.59 27.78
CA PRO A 200 9.12 10.80 26.88
C PRO A 200 9.10 9.68 25.83
N PHE A 201 7.94 9.09 25.60
CA PHE A 201 7.75 8.05 24.60
C PHE A 201 6.37 8.19 23.95
N PRO A 202 6.21 7.85 22.67
CA PRO A 202 4.91 7.91 22.04
C PRO A 202 3.99 6.80 22.57
N THR A 203 2.78 7.15 23.01
CA THR A 203 1.75 6.22 23.46
C THR A 203 0.58 6.18 22.49
N LEU A 204 0.01 5.00 22.28
CA LEU A 204 -1.23 4.83 21.52
C LEU A 204 -2.43 4.96 22.47
N ASP A 205 -2.96 6.17 22.64
CA ASP A 205 -3.98 6.45 23.66
C ASP A 205 -5.37 5.94 23.26
N SER A 206 -5.66 5.96 21.96
CA SER A 206 -6.87 5.36 21.40
C SER A 206 -6.63 4.93 19.96
N ASP A 207 -7.28 3.83 19.56
CA ASP A 207 -7.16 3.30 18.19
C ASP A 207 -8.48 2.69 17.72
N ASN A 208 -9.15 3.41 16.80
CA ASN A 208 -10.39 2.97 16.15
C ASN A 208 -10.16 2.59 14.67
N SER A 209 -8.90 2.36 14.27
CA SER A 209 -8.51 2.10 12.89
C SER A 209 -9.04 0.76 12.35
N LEU A 210 -9.50 -0.16 13.19
CA LEU A 210 -10.11 -1.42 12.74
C LEU A 210 -11.58 -1.26 12.31
N SER A 211 -12.24 -0.18 12.71
CA SER A 211 -13.66 0.09 12.42
C SER A 211 -13.90 1.34 11.57
N ALA A 212 -12.91 2.22 11.46
CA ALA A 212 -13.01 3.45 10.70
C ALA A 212 -12.57 3.22 9.25
N TYR A 213 -13.52 3.09 8.33
CA TYR A 213 -13.22 2.91 6.91
C TYR A 213 -12.58 4.17 6.30
N ARG A 214 -11.67 4.01 5.34
CA ARG A 214 -11.11 5.14 4.58
C ARG A 214 -12.21 5.83 3.79
N ASP A 215 -12.28 7.14 3.93
CA ASP A 215 -13.14 8.03 3.15
C ASP A 215 -12.53 8.36 1.78
N PHE A 216 -13.38 8.52 0.77
CA PHE A 216 -13.06 9.08 -0.53
C PHE A 216 -13.80 10.41 -0.68
N PHE A 217 -13.09 11.52 -0.46
CA PHE A 217 -13.71 12.85 -0.29
C PHE A 217 -13.63 13.72 -1.54
N ARG A 218 -14.73 14.42 -1.80
CA ARG A 218 -14.90 15.35 -2.92
C ARG A 218 -14.61 16.79 -2.49
N HIS A 219 -13.37 17.25 -2.62
CA HIS A 219 -13.17 18.67 -2.93
C HIS A 219 -13.08 18.83 -4.45
N LYS A 220 -14.26 18.92 -5.08
CA LYS A 220 -14.53 19.13 -6.52
C LYS A 220 -13.81 18.13 -7.46
N GLN A 221 -14.56 17.13 -7.92
CA GLN A 221 -14.18 16.24 -9.04
C GLN A 221 -12.78 15.60 -8.95
N ARG A 222 -12.33 15.17 -7.76
CA ARG A 222 -11.09 14.39 -7.65
C ARG A 222 -11.34 12.90 -7.81
N GLN A 223 -10.48 12.23 -8.56
CA GLN A 223 -10.35 10.78 -8.63
C GLN A 223 -9.24 10.34 -7.67
N GLU A 224 -9.51 9.32 -6.86
CA GLU A 224 -8.55 8.80 -5.89
C GLU A 224 -7.94 7.47 -6.38
N LEU A 225 -6.61 7.42 -6.54
CA LEU A 225 -5.89 6.20 -6.89
C LEU A 225 -5.65 5.32 -5.68
N LEU A 226 -6.22 4.12 -5.69
CA LEU A 226 -5.73 3.03 -4.86
C LEU A 226 -4.74 2.15 -5.60
N HIS A 227 -3.56 1.93 -5.05
CA HIS A 227 -2.87 0.68 -5.32
C HIS A 227 -3.34 -0.37 -4.36
N HIS A 228 -4.22 -1.22 -4.86
CA HIS A 228 -4.61 -2.42 -4.17
C HIS A 228 -3.44 -3.41 -4.25
N ALA A 229 -2.76 -3.67 -3.14
CA ALA A 229 -1.80 -4.77 -3.02
C ALA A 229 -2.48 -6.14 -2.82
N ALA A 230 -3.75 -6.28 -3.20
CA ALA A 230 -4.59 -7.40 -2.83
C ALA A 230 -5.28 -7.96 -4.07
N ALA A 231 -5.14 -9.26 -4.31
CA ALA A 231 -6.00 -9.98 -5.26
C ALA A 231 -7.44 -9.88 -4.75
N LEU A 232 -8.28 -9.07 -5.40
CA LEU A 232 -9.72 -9.06 -5.08
C LEU A 232 -10.37 -10.22 -5.82
N ARG A 233 -10.60 -11.35 -5.14
CA ARG A 233 -11.66 -12.30 -5.53
C ARG A 233 -12.94 -11.93 -4.80
N GLY A 234 -13.64 -10.90 -5.27
CA GLY A 234 -14.92 -10.50 -4.70
C GLY A 234 -15.55 -9.36 -5.50
N SER A 235 -16.85 -9.49 -5.78
CA SER A 235 -17.66 -8.57 -6.57
C SER A 235 -17.55 -7.12 -6.09
N ILE A 236 -17.01 -6.23 -6.93
CA ILE A 236 -17.27 -4.78 -6.83
C ILE A 236 -18.74 -4.58 -7.18
N ALA A 237 -19.60 -4.79 -6.20
CA ALA A 237 -21.02 -4.49 -6.34
C ALA A 237 -21.16 -2.97 -6.25
N GLN A 238 -21.50 -2.36 -7.40
CA GLN A 238 -21.87 -0.96 -7.63
C GLN A 238 -20.79 -0.04 -8.24
N ARG A 239 -20.93 0.21 -9.56
CA ARG A 239 -20.63 1.45 -10.31
C ARG A 239 -19.26 2.14 -10.10
N HIS A 240 -18.17 1.39 -10.08
CA HIS A 240 -16.83 1.98 -10.03
C HIS A 240 -15.89 1.33 -11.07
N PRO A 241 -15.71 1.93 -12.26
CA PRO A 241 -14.88 1.34 -13.32
C PRO A 241 -13.40 1.30 -12.89
N CYS A 242 -12.84 0.10 -12.77
CA CYS A 242 -11.41 -0.11 -12.49
C CYS A 242 -10.64 -0.11 -13.80
N LEU A 243 -9.53 0.62 -13.96
CA LEU A 243 -8.89 0.73 -15.28
C LEU A 243 -7.57 -0.09 -15.48
N ARG A 244 -7.35 -0.67 -16.67
CA ARG A 244 -6.18 -1.49 -17.11
C ARG A 244 -5.46 -0.91 -18.36
N THR A 245 -4.19 -1.25 -18.57
CA THR A 245 -3.26 -0.56 -19.49
C THR A 245 -3.20 -1.11 -20.93
N THR A 246 -3.11 -0.21 -21.93
CA THR A 246 -2.74 -0.51 -23.33
C THR A 246 -2.06 0.66 -24.06
N PRO A 247 -1.13 0.44 -25.01
CA PRO A 247 -0.60 1.49 -25.88
C PRO A 247 -1.36 1.58 -27.24
N LYS A 248 -1.89 2.77 -27.62
CA LYS A 248 -1.86 3.37 -28.99
C LYS A 248 -2.91 4.47 -29.29
N ARG A 249 -2.46 5.34 -30.21
CA ARG A 249 -3.10 6.21 -31.24
C ARG A 249 -3.65 7.58 -30.86
N GLN A 250 -3.39 8.50 -31.80
CA GLN A 250 -3.55 9.96 -31.76
C GLN A 250 -4.86 10.40 -31.13
N LEU A 251 -4.74 11.17 -30.05
CA LEU A 251 -5.83 11.83 -29.34
C LEU A 251 -5.56 13.34 -29.36
N GLN A 252 -6.64 14.13 -29.35
CA GLN A 252 -6.59 15.59 -29.27
C GLN A 252 -5.78 16.04 -28.04
N PRO A 253 -5.03 17.16 -28.13
CA PRO A 253 -4.13 17.60 -27.07
C PRO A 253 -4.92 17.93 -25.79
N PRO A 254 -4.60 17.28 -24.65
CA PRO A 254 -5.22 17.60 -23.38
C PRO A 254 -4.68 18.90 -22.77
N VAL A 255 -5.46 19.42 -21.83
CA VAL A 255 -5.56 20.77 -21.23
C VAL A 255 -4.26 21.36 -20.62
N GLN A 256 -3.11 20.69 -20.71
CA GLN A 256 -1.85 21.12 -20.08
C GLN A 256 -1.02 22.14 -20.89
N GLY A 257 -1.60 22.77 -21.93
CA GLY A 257 -0.96 23.90 -22.63
C GLY A 257 0.34 23.58 -23.38
N GLU A 258 0.72 22.30 -23.46
CA GLU A 258 1.90 21.85 -24.20
C GLU A 258 1.51 21.50 -25.64
N LYS A 259 2.33 21.94 -26.60
CA LYS A 259 2.00 21.85 -28.04
C LYS A 259 2.26 20.48 -28.66
N GLU A 260 3.03 19.59 -28.02
CA GLU A 260 3.41 18.28 -28.57
C GLU A 260 3.61 17.20 -27.49
N TYR A 261 2.82 16.12 -27.57
CA TYR A 261 2.99 14.89 -26.78
C TYR A 261 3.41 13.74 -27.68
N LYS A 262 4.47 13.00 -27.31
CA LYS A 262 5.05 11.93 -28.15
C LYS A 262 4.55 10.53 -27.79
N GLN A 263 4.08 10.33 -26.54
CA GLN A 263 3.53 9.05 -26.08
C GLN A 263 2.42 9.26 -25.05
N TYR A 264 1.48 8.32 -24.99
CA TYR A 264 0.32 8.35 -24.11
C TYR A 264 0.21 7.06 -23.28
N TYR A 265 -0.19 7.20 -22.02
CA TYR A 265 -0.57 6.10 -21.14
C TYR A 265 -2.10 6.04 -21.02
N LEU A 266 -2.72 4.89 -21.30
CA LEU A 266 -4.17 4.73 -21.31
C LEU A 266 -4.65 3.71 -20.29
N PHE A 267 -5.66 4.12 -19.54
CA PHE A 267 -6.46 3.33 -18.62
C PHE A 267 -7.77 2.90 -19.30
N ARG A 268 -8.11 1.60 -19.27
CA ARG A 268 -9.35 1.00 -19.85
C ARG A 268 -10.20 0.35 -18.79
N SER A 269 -11.51 0.60 -18.79
CA SER A 269 -12.38 0.03 -17.78
C SER A 269 -12.32 -1.50 -17.78
N ILE A 270 -12.37 -2.07 -16.60
CA ILE A 270 -12.53 -3.48 -16.30
C ILE A 270 -14.02 -3.62 -15.97
N PRO A 271 -14.70 -4.66 -16.48
CA PRO A 271 -16.10 -4.90 -16.16
C PRO A 271 -16.34 -4.93 -14.64
N ASP A 272 -17.47 -4.39 -14.22
CA ASP A 272 -17.91 -4.48 -12.83
C ASP A 272 -17.89 -5.95 -12.34
N GLU A 273 -17.67 -6.13 -11.04
CA GLU A 273 -17.55 -7.46 -10.39
C GLU A 273 -16.39 -8.35 -10.88
N SER A 274 -15.49 -7.84 -11.72
CA SER A 274 -14.29 -8.59 -12.13
C SER A 274 -13.37 -8.90 -10.95
N VAL A 275 -12.78 -10.09 -10.97
CA VAL A 275 -11.70 -10.48 -10.07
C VAL A 275 -10.43 -9.72 -10.45
N LEU A 276 -9.86 -8.97 -9.50
CA LEU A 276 -8.59 -8.28 -9.71
C LEU A 276 -7.43 -9.23 -9.39
N GLU A 277 -6.43 -9.24 -10.28
CA GLU A 277 -5.14 -9.89 -10.03
C GLU A 277 -4.43 -9.19 -8.85
N GLY A 278 -3.88 -9.97 -7.92
CA GLY A 278 -3.07 -9.45 -6.83
C GLY A 278 -1.72 -8.95 -7.29
N ASN A 279 -1.07 -8.15 -6.44
CA ASN A 279 0.21 -7.49 -6.75
C ASN A 279 0.18 -6.73 -8.08
N LYS A 280 -0.98 -6.15 -8.40
CA LYS A 280 -1.16 -5.36 -9.60
C LYS A 280 -1.92 -4.11 -9.24
N PRO A 281 -1.42 -2.94 -9.65
CA PRO A 281 -2.12 -1.71 -9.35
C PRO A 281 -3.29 -1.47 -10.29
N TYR A 282 -4.32 -0.82 -9.74
CA TYR A 282 -5.52 -0.40 -10.46
C TYR A 282 -5.76 1.09 -10.22
N LEU A 283 -6.56 1.72 -11.08
CA LEU A 283 -7.09 3.04 -10.81
C LEU A 283 -8.57 2.91 -10.49
N LEU A 284 -8.96 3.38 -9.31
CA LEU A 284 -10.34 3.49 -8.87
C LEU A 284 -10.86 4.87 -9.26
N ARG A 285 -12.05 4.93 -9.87
CA ARG A 285 -12.69 6.19 -10.24
C ARG A 285 -14.10 6.27 -9.66
N ILE A 286 -14.38 7.35 -8.95
CA ILE A 286 -15.70 7.67 -8.41
C ILE A 286 -16.26 8.85 -9.22
N ILE A 287 -17.38 8.64 -9.91
CA ILE A 287 -17.91 9.57 -10.93
C ILE A 287 -19.31 10.11 -10.64
N ASP A 288 -20.03 9.53 -9.68
CA ASP A 288 -21.40 9.94 -9.33
C ASP A 288 -21.46 11.25 -8.50
N GLY A 289 -20.30 11.69 -8.03
CA GLY A 289 -20.15 12.92 -7.27
C GLY A 289 -20.61 12.83 -5.81
N GLN A 290 -20.81 11.64 -5.28
CA GLN A 290 -21.12 11.41 -3.87
C GLN A 290 -19.84 11.16 -3.06
N VAL A 291 -19.99 11.14 -1.74
CA VAL A 291 -18.93 10.70 -0.83
C VAL A 291 -19.09 9.20 -0.64
N HIS A 292 -18.01 8.46 -0.81
CA HIS A 292 -17.97 7.02 -0.61
C HIS A 292 -16.95 6.66 0.44
N THR A 293 -17.09 5.47 1.00
CA THR A 293 -16.07 4.87 1.85
C THR A 293 -15.60 3.54 1.28
N SER A 294 -14.36 3.20 1.59
CA SER A 294 -13.77 1.87 1.39
C SER A 294 -14.63 0.70 1.88
N LYS A 295 -15.61 0.93 2.77
CA LYS A 295 -16.59 -0.09 3.21
C LYS A 295 -17.40 -0.67 2.06
N GLU A 296 -17.63 0.13 1.03
CA GLU A 296 -18.42 -0.23 -0.15
C GLU A 296 -17.64 -1.16 -1.09
N PHE A 297 -16.32 -1.30 -0.87
CA PHE A 297 -15.43 -2.11 -1.67
C PHE A 297 -15.16 -3.44 -0.97
N GLY A 298 -15.72 -4.54 -1.51
CA GLY A 298 -15.57 -5.87 -0.95
C GLY A 298 -14.29 -6.58 -1.40
N ALA A 299 -13.48 -7.04 -0.45
CA ALA A 299 -12.31 -7.88 -0.71
C ALA A 299 -12.44 -9.22 0.02
N THR A 300 -12.62 -10.30 -0.73
CA THR A 300 -12.68 -11.66 -0.18
C THR A 300 -11.65 -12.57 -0.80
N ASN A 301 -11.22 -13.59 -0.04
CA ASN A 301 -10.26 -14.60 -0.50
C ASN A 301 -8.99 -13.98 -1.11
N VAL A 302 -8.41 -13.02 -0.41
CA VAL A 302 -7.27 -12.24 -0.87
C VAL A 302 -5.98 -13.01 -0.65
N GLU A 303 -5.22 -13.20 -1.72
CA GLU A 303 -3.86 -13.73 -1.65
C GLU A 303 -2.87 -12.57 -1.43
N ILE A 304 -2.06 -12.68 -0.38
CA ILE A 304 -1.01 -11.72 -0.04
C ILE A 304 0.33 -12.39 -0.31
N ALA A 305 1.11 -11.78 -1.19
CA ALA A 305 2.47 -12.25 -1.46
C ALA A 305 3.44 -11.74 -0.39
N ALA A 306 4.55 -12.46 -0.24
CA ALA A 306 5.65 -11.99 0.58
C ALA A 306 6.29 -10.74 -0.06
N SER A 307 6.60 -9.76 0.76
CA SER A 307 7.44 -8.62 0.42
C SER A 307 8.83 -9.10 -0.01
N GLY A 308 9.46 -8.32 -0.90
CA GLY A 308 10.85 -8.58 -1.29
C GLY A 308 11.83 -8.36 -0.13
N THR A 309 13.01 -8.98 -0.19
CA THR A 309 14.02 -8.89 0.87
C THR A 309 14.85 -7.60 0.84
N ASP A 310 14.95 -6.95 -0.32
CA ASP A 310 15.76 -5.74 -0.49
C ASP A 310 15.19 -4.57 0.31
N LYS A 311 15.97 -3.96 1.22
CA LYS A 311 15.64 -2.70 1.88
C LYS A 311 16.31 -1.55 1.12
N ILE A 312 15.59 -0.47 0.82
CA ILE A 312 16.09 0.63 -0.01
C ILE A 312 16.06 1.95 0.77
N ASP A 313 17.16 2.70 0.79
CA ASP A 313 17.21 4.00 1.45
C ASP A 313 16.61 5.14 0.59
N ASP A 314 16.56 6.35 1.15
CA ASP A 314 16.10 7.56 0.46
C ASP A 314 16.94 7.92 -0.79
N ASN A 315 18.13 7.34 -0.93
CA ASN A 315 19.01 7.50 -2.07
C ASN A 315 18.81 6.39 -3.11
N GLY A 316 17.90 5.44 -2.90
CA GLY A 316 17.69 4.32 -3.82
C GLY A 316 18.78 3.25 -3.74
N GLN A 317 19.53 3.19 -2.65
CA GLN A 317 20.58 2.21 -2.40
C GLN A 317 20.06 1.07 -1.53
N LYS A 318 20.51 -0.16 -1.81
CA LYS A 318 20.25 -1.30 -0.94
C LYS A 318 20.97 -1.13 0.39
N VAL A 319 20.24 -1.29 1.49
CA VAL A 319 20.75 -1.21 2.86
C VAL A 319 20.41 -2.48 3.63
N ALA A 320 21.12 -2.75 4.72
CA ALA A 320 20.87 -3.94 5.55
C ALA A 320 19.61 -3.77 6.43
N GLN A 321 19.32 -2.55 6.87
CA GLN A 321 18.14 -2.17 7.64
C GLN A 321 17.66 -0.81 7.17
N GLN A 322 16.34 -0.61 7.19
CA GLN A 322 15.74 0.71 7.09
C GLN A 322 15.50 1.23 8.50
N ASN A 323 15.90 2.48 8.75
CA ASN A 323 15.41 3.18 9.93
C ASN A 323 13.98 3.62 9.61
N PRO A 324 12.97 3.36 10.45
CA PRO A 324 11.69 4.02 10.33
C PRO A 324 11.95 5.51 10.41
N THR A 325 11.75 6.14 9.27
CA THR A 325 11.68 7.58 9.17
C THR A 325 10.24 8.03 9.34
N SER A 326 9.25 7.14 9.30
CA SER A 326 7.87 7.47 9.61
C SER A 326 7.68 7.73 11.10
N THR A 327 7.19 8.91 11.46
CA THR A 327 6.19 8.96 12.53
C THR A 327 4.87 8.68 11.84
N LEU A 328 4.03 7.82 12.42
CA LEU A 328 2.69 7.43 11.91
C LEU A 328 1.68 8.60 11.73
N TYR A 329 2.17 9.86 11.75
CA TYR A 329 1.41 11.09 11.93
C TYR A 329 1.89 12.26 11.08
N ASN A 330 2.99 12.15 10.34
CA ASN A 330 3.56 13.33 9.70
C ASN A 330 3.81 13.11 8.20
N ASN A 331 3.14 13.93 7.40
CA ASN A 331 3.34 13.98 5.95
C ASN A 331 4.69 14.59 5.55
N ASN A 332 5.45 15.12 6.52
CA ASN A 332 6.77 15.73 6.35
C ASN A 332 7.94 14.79 6.68
N VAL A 333 7.70 13.49 6.93
CA VAL A 333 8.80 12.58 7.22
C VAL A 333 9.23 11.76 6.03
N ASN A 334 10.53 11.46 6.04
CA ASN A 334 11.17 10.55 5.12
C ASN A 334 10.44 9.20 5.19
N GLY A 335 10.36 8.51 4.06
CA GLY A 335 9.67 7.23 3.96
C GLY A 335 10.63 6.08 4.16
N THR A 336 10.15 5.00 4.77
CA THR A 336 10.69 3.66 4.55
C THR A 336 10.05 3.17 3.26
N LEU A 337 10.83 2.87 2.21
CA LEU A 337 10.23 2.19 1.08
C LEU A 337 11.08 1.15 0.41
N LYS A 338 10.49 -0.03 0.26
CA LYS A 338 10.72 -1.03 -0.80
C LYS A 338 9.62 -0.99 -1.88
N PRO A 339 9.78 -0.25 -2.98
CA PRO A 339 8.90 -0.44 -4.13
C PRO A 339 9.54 -1.51 -5.05
N GLN A 340 8.85 -2.44 -5.72
CA GLN A 340 7.43 -2.56 -6.04
C GLN A 340 7.22 -3.83 -6.90
N SER A 341 6.02 -4.41 -6.94
CA SER A 341 5.68 -5.42 -7.95
C SER A 341 4.52 -4.98 -8.85
N TYR A 342 4.84 -4.77 -10.12
CA TYR A 342 4.27 -5.39 -11.32
C TYR A 342 4.95 -4.77 -12.55
N GLN A 343 6.01 -5.41 -13.04
CA GLN A 343 6.68 -5.01 -14.28
C GLN A 343 6.30 -5.95 -15.42
N ALA A 344 5.01 -6.04 -15.79
CA ALA A 344 4.69 -6.69 -17.06
C ALA A 344 5.07 -5.75 -18.20
N THR A 345 6.27 -5.94 -18.71
CA THR A 345 6.72 -5.25 -19.92
C THR A 345 6.06 -5.87 -21.14
N LYS A 346 5.39 -5.05 -21.94
CA LYS A 346 5.23 -5.34 -23.36
C LYS A 346 6.43 -4.77 -24.13
N PRO A 347 6.81 -5.34 -25.28
CA PRO A 347 7.73 -4.69 -26.20
C PRO A 347 7.19 -3.27 -26.49
N ASN A 348 8.04 -2.25 -26.29
CA ASN A 348 7.75 -0.82 -26.47
C ASN A 348 6.96 -0.10 -25.35
N GLN A 349 6.85 -0.68 -24.15
CA GLN A 349 6.32 0.06 -22.98
C GLN A 349 7.45 0.82 -22.26
N GLU A 350 7.37 2.16 -22.25
CA GLU A 350 8.37 3.05 -21.60
C GLU A 350 8.04 3.42 -20.14
N PHE A 351 6.85 3.07 -19.65
CA PHE A 351 6.42 3.41 -18.28
C PHE A 351 5.76 2.23 -17.58
N PHE A 352 5.91 2.19 -16.27
CA PHE A 352 5.26 1.27 -15.36
C PHE A 352 4.19 2.01 -14.57
N PHE A 353 3.06 1.35 -14.33
CA PHE A 353 2.09 1.75 -13.32
C PHE A 353 2.21 0.74 -12.20
N VAL A 354 2.56 1.22 -11.01
CA VAL A 354 3.31 0.47 -10.02
C VAL A 354 3.21 1.13 -8.65
N GLY A 355 3.30 0.33 -7.61
CA GLY A 355 3.48 0.84 -6.26
C GLY A 355 3.64 -0.27 -5.25
N GLY A 356 3.39 0.04 -3.98
CA GLY A 356 3.84 -0.81 -2.88
C GLY A 356 3.00 -0.66 -1.62
N THR A 357 3.43 -1.41 -0.61
CA THR A 357 2.79 -1.54 0.70
C THR A 357 3.37 -0.56 1.73
N GLU A 358 4.26 0.32 1.29
CA GLU A 358 5.07 1.24 2.10
C GLU A 358 5.16 2.62 1.39
N ARG A 359 5.60 3.67 2.10
CA ARG A 359 5.57 5.09 1.68
C ARG A 359 6.74 5.52 0.78
N LEU A 360 6.45 6.05 -0.41
CA LEU A 360 7.47 6.62 -1.30
C LEU A 360 7.84 8.02 -0.91
N ASN A 361 9.00 8.16 -0.26
CA ASN A 361 9.60 9.45 0.01
C ASN A 361 9.76 10.25 -1.29
N ASN A 362 9.52 11.56 -1.21
CA ASN A 362 9.78 12.54 -2.24
C ASN A 362 11.20 12.46 -2.83
N SER A 363 12.24 12.28 -2.01
CA SER A 363 13.64 12.19 -2.48
C SER A 363 13.83 11.02 -3.45
N LEU A 364 13.38 9.84 -3.04
CA LEU A 364 13.43 8.63 -3.86
C LEU A 364 12.49 8.75 -5.06
N ALA A 365 11.26 9.25 -4.87
CA ALA A 365 10.29 9.49 -5.94
C ALA A 365 10.88 10.38 -7.05
N PHE A 366 11.55 11.47 -6.67
CA PHE A 366 12.23 12.38 -7.58
C PHE A 366 13.35 11.66 -8.35
N LYS A 367 14.22 10.90 -7.65
CA LYS A 367 15.31 10.13 -8.27
C LYS A 367 14.79 9.08 -9.26
N LEU A 368 13.66 8.45 -8.94
CA LEU A 368 12.99 7.46 -9.79
C LEU A 368 12.14 8.10 -10.91
N ASN A 369 12.16 9.43 -11.07
CA ASN A 369 11.34 10.16 -12.05
C ASN A 369 9.84 9.83 -11.93
N THR A 370 9.36 9.72 -10.69
CA THR A 370 7.99 9.28 -10.37
C THR A 370 6.97 10.36 -10.70
N TRP A 371 5.78 9.90 -11.12
CA TRP A 371 4.60 10.73 -11.31
C TRP A 371 3.50 10.29 -10.35
N LEU A 372 2.91 11.26 -9.66
CA LEU A 372 1.79 11.07 -8.74
C LEU A 372 0.54 11.72 -9.34
N LEU A 373 -0.62 11.14 -9.07
CA LEU A 373 -1.89 11.80 -9.42
C LEU A 373 -2.15 12.92 -8.44
N ASN A 374 -2.58 14.02 -9.01
CA ASN A 374 -2.98 15.21 -8.29
C ASN A 374 -4.19 15.80 -9.01
N THR A 375 -4.72 16.92 -8.53
CA THR A 375 -5.65 17.72 -9.32
C THR A 375 -5.11 19.10 -9.60
N ASP A 376 -5.58 19.66 -10.69
CA ASP A 376 -5.30 21.04 -11.05
C ASP A 376 -6.25 22.05 -10.40
N LYS A 377 -6.03 23.33 -10.74
CA LYS A 377 -6.82 24.46 -10.24
C LYS A 377 -8.29 24.41 -10.66
N MET A 378 -8.60 23.63 -11.71
CA MET A 378 -9.95 23.39 -12.20
C MET A 378 -10.59 22.15 -11.57
N GLY A 379 -9.85 21.41 -10.74
CA GLY A 379 -10.30 20.18 -10.11
C GLY A 379 -10.18 18.96 -11.03
N ILE A 380 -9.44 19.05 -12.12
CA ILE A 380 -9.23 17.93 -13.05
C ILE A 380 -8.04 17.10 -12.56
N ASP A 381 -8.20 15.78 -12.55
CA ASP A 381 -7.11 14.86 -12.22
C ASP A 381 -6.02 14.87 -13.27
N VAL A 382 -4.79 15.06 -12.80
CA VAL A 382 -3.61 15.19 -13.62
C VAL A 382 -2.46 14.45 -12.97
N TRP A 383 -1.78 13.64 -13.78
CA TRP A 383 -0.50 13.06 -13.40
C TRP A 383 0.57 14.13 -13.44
N ARG A 384 1.33 14.27 -12.34
CA ARG A 384 2.38 15.27 -12.21
C ARG A 384 3.68 14.62 -11.77
N LYS A 385 4.78 15.06 -12.40
CA LYS A 385 6.12 14.67 -12.02
C LYS A 385 6.42 15.16 -10.59
N VAL A 386 7.07 14.32 -9.80
CA VAL A 386 7.56 14.69 -8.48
C VAL A 386 8.81 15.57 -8.61
N TYR A 387 8.87 16.63 -7.81
CA TYR A 387 10.01 17.54 -7.69
C TYR A 387 10.64 17.42 -6.30
N LYS A 388 11.97 17.61 -6.23
CA LYS A 388 12.74 17.55 -4.97
C LYS A 388 12.43 18.73 -4.03
N THR A 389 12.13 19.89 -4.60
CA THR A 389 11.77 21.12 -3.89
C THR A 389 10.53 21.72 -4.54
N ALA A 390 9.86 22.64 -3.84
CA ALA A 390 8.74 23.37 -4.40
C ALA A 390 9.13 23.96 -5.76
N ALA A 391 8.43 23.56 -6.82
CA ALA A 391 8.72 23.99 -8.18
C ALA A 391 7.57 24.87 -8.69
N PRO A 392 7.85 26.07 -9.23
CA PRO A 392 6.84 26.88 -9.90
C PRO A 392 6.41 26.20 -11.21
N VAL A 393 5.09 26.11 -11.43
CA VAL A 393 4.50 25.56 -12.66
C VAL A 393 3.67 26.65 -13.32
N GLY A 394 4.35 27.53 -14.08
CA GLY A 394 3.71 28.72 -14.67
C GLY A 394 3.00 29.55 -13.61
N ASP A 395 1.74 29.92 -13.86
CA ASP A 395 0.90 30.69 -12.94
C ASP A 395 0.16 29.84 -11.87
N ALA A 396 0.49 28.55 -11.72
CA ALA A 396 -0.13 27.68 -10.72
C ALA A 396 0.59 27.79 -9.36
N LYS A 397 -0.12 27.44 -8.27
CA LYS A 397 0.49 27.27 -6.94
C LYS A 397 1.72 26.37 -7.04
N PRO A 398 2.84 26.69 -6.35
CA PRO A 398 4.01 25.81 -6.30
C PRO A 398 3.60 24.39 -5.97
N ILE A 399 4.14 23.41 -6.70
CA ILE A 399 3.95 22.00 -6.33
C ILE A 399 4.89 21.72 -5.17
N GLU A 400 4.33 21.57 -3.97
CA GLU A 400 5.08 21.13 -2.80
C GLU A 400 5.65 19.72 -2.99
N PRO A 401 6.80 19.38 -2.37
CA PRO A 401 7.29 18.02 -2.29
C PRO A 401 6.19 17.06 -1.82
N ALA A 402 5.92 16.02 -2.61
CA ALA A 402 4.90 15.02 -2.33
C ALA A 402 5.51 13.63 -2.18
N THR A 403 4.94 12.84 -1.28
CA THR A 403 5.21 11.41 -1.08
C THR A 403 4.04 10.58 -1.61
N ALA A 404 4.29 9.34 -2.04
CA ALA A 404 3.21 8.38 -2.28
C ALA A 404 2.95 7.62 -0.99
N ALA A 405 1.75 7.68 -0.44
CA ALA A 405 1.40 6.88 0.73
C ALA A 405 1.43 5.36 0.40
N PRO A 406 1.51 4.48 1.40
CA PRO A 406 1.31 3.05 1.24
C PRO A 406 0.04 2.73 0.46
N PHE A 407 0.07 1.66 -0.34
CA PHE A 407 -1.07 1.27 -1.18
C PHE A 407 -1.52 2.39 -2.13
N ARG A 408 -0.58 3.22 -2.65
CA ARG A 408 -0.86 4.27 -3.66
C ARG A 408 -0.29 4.06 -5.04
N GLY A 409 -1.14 4.55 -5.95
CA GLY A 409 -0.95 5.00 -7.33
C GLY A 409 0.36 5.64 -7.71
N TYR A 410 1.29 5.02 -8.46
CA TYR A 410 2.26 5.85 -9.20
C TYR A 410 2.79 5.30 -10.52
N ILE A 411 3.37 6.22 -11.29
CA ILE A 411 3.95 5.94 -12.61
C ILE A 411 5.45 6.22 -12.58
N GLN A 412 6.24 5.31 -13.16
CA GLN A 412 7.69 5.44 -13.27
C GLN A 412 8.18 5.03 -14.66
N PRO A 413 9.24 5.66 -15.21
CA PRO A 413 9.81 5.25 -16.49
C PRO A 413 10.59 3.93 -16.38
N LYS A 414 10.56 3.15 -17.45
CA LYS A 414 11.34 1.93 -17.63
C LYS A 414 12.82 2.28 -17.58
N ASN A 415 13.52 1.81 -16.55
CA ASN A 415 14.94 2.08 -16.22
C ASN A 415 15.22 3.41 -15.49
N ASN A 416 14.21 4.06 -14.89
CA ASN A 416 14.39 5.33 -14.16
C ASN A 416 15.03 6.45 -15.01
N ALA A 417 15.08 6.29 -16.34
CA ALA A 417 15.81 7.17 -17.22
C ALA A 417 15.15 8.56 -17.25
N PRO A 418 15.90 9.65 -17.00
CA PRO A 418 15.38 11.00 -17.17
C PRO A 418 15.17 11.26 -18.65
N SER A 419 13.93 11.11 -19.13
CA SER A 419 13.60 11.44 -20.52
C SER A 419 13.16 12.89 -20.63
N ASN A 420 13.66 13.56 -21.68
CA ASN A 420 13.28 14.91 -22.09
C ASN A 420 11.95 14.94 -22.88
N ALA A 421 11.37 13.78 -23.20
CA ALA A 421 10.09 13.74 -23.88
C ALA A 421 8.94 14.13 -22.93
N LYS A 422 7.94 14.81 -23.49
CA LYS A 422 6.72 15.20 -22.79
C LYS A 422 5.71 14.07 -22.93
N TYR A 423 5.22 13.60 -21.80
CA TYR A 423 4.40 12.40 -21.69
C TYR A 423 3.10 12.76 -20.99
N PHE A 424 1.97 12.23 -21.46
CA PHE A 424 0.68 12.47 -20.84
C PHE A 424 -0.12 11.17 -20.66
N VAL A 425 -0.93 11.13 -19.61
CA VAL A 425 -1.76 9.98 -19.25
C VAL A 425 -3.21 10.35 -19.50
N VAL A 426 -3.86 9.70 -20.46
CA VAL A 426 -5.27 9.96 -20.80
C VAL A 426 -6.13 8.94 -20.06
N LEU A 427 -7.19 9.44 -19.43
CA LEU A 427 -8.27 8.63 -18.89
C LEU A 427 -9.36 8.60 -19.96
N MET A 428 -9.61 7.45 -20.57
CA MET A 428 -10.76 7.27 -21.44
C MET A 428 -11.82 6.51 -20.64
N GLU A 429 -13.01 7.07 -20.57
CA GLU A 429 -14.20 6.23 -20.43
C GLU A 429 -14.40 5.55 -21.78
N ASP A 430 -15.08 4.41 -21.82
CA ASP A 430 -15.54 3.85 -23.10
C ASP A 430 -16.59 4.81 -23.69
N GLU A 431 -16.13 5.97 -24.16
CA GLU A 431 -16.90 6.83 -25.03
C GLU A 431 -17.10 5.99 -26.29
N THR A 432 -18.33 5.49 -26.47
CA THR A 432 -18.84 5.39 -27.83
C THR A 432 -18.58 6.76 -28.43
N THR A 433 -17.80 6.84 -29.50
CA THR A 433 -17.60 8.11 -30.22
C THR A 433 -19.00 8.58 -30.61
N GLY A 434 -19.53 9.49 -29.79
CA GLY A 434 -20.87 10.03 -29.96
C GLY A 434 -20.95 10.65 -31.34
N ILE A 435 -22.12 10.55 -31.95
CA ILE A 435 -22.40 11.38 -33.11
C ILE A 435 -22.56 12.80 -32.55
N ASP A 436 -21.47 13.57 -32.55
CA ASP A 436 -21.43 14.93 -32.00
C ASP A 436 -22.28 15.92 -32.80
N ASP A 437 -22.62 15.57 -34.05
CA ASP A 437 -23.48 16.38 -34.89
C ASP A 437 -24.27 15.55 -35.91
N LEU A 438 -25.57 15.81 -35.99
CA LEU A 438 -26.50 15.23 -36.97
C LEU A 438 -26.60 16.19 -38.15
N GLN A 439 -25.65 16.11 -39.08
CA GLN A 439 -25.83 16.83 -40.34
C GLN A 439 -26.96 16.19 -41.14
N GLN A 440 -28.12 16.86 -41.21
CA GLN A 440 -29.17 16.60 -42.19
C GLN A 440 -28.66 16.96 -43.59
N ALA A 441 -27.79 16.12 -44.15
CA ALA A 441 -27.47 16.22 -45.56
C ALA A 441 -28.66 15.66 -46.34
N LYS A 442 -29.37 16.52 -47.08
CA LYS A 442 -30.32 16.07 -48.11
C LYS A 442 -29.60 15.07 -49.01
N ALA A 443 -30.16 13.87 -49.16
CA ALA A 443 -29.63 12.87 -50.09
C ALA A 443 -29.49 13.53 -51.47
N GLN A 444 -28.26 13.63 -51.99
CA GLN A 444 -28.03 14.20 -53.31
C GLN A 444 -28.71 13.31 -54.35
N ASN A 445 -29.55 13.92 -55.21
CA ASN A 445 -30.34 13.23 -56.24
C ASN A 445 -29.48 12.30 -57.10
N GLY A 446 -29.91 11.04 -57.20
CA GLY A 446 -29.34 9.99 -58.04
C GLY A 446 -29.48 8.60 -57.41
N ALA A 447 -29.66 7.56 -58.21
CA ALA A 447 -29.76 6.18 -57.72
C ALA A 447 -28.46 5.75 -57.03
N GLN A 448 -28.50 5.56 -55.72
CA GLN A 448 -27.33 5.22 -54.90
C GLN A 448 -27.65 4.01 -54.04
N ARG A 449 -26.76 3.00 -54.01
CA ARG A 449 -26.96 1.79 -53.18
C ARG A 449 -26.99 2.15 -51.70
N ILE A 450 -28.05 1.75 -51.01
CA ILE A 450 -28.29 2.01 -49.59
C ILE A 450 -28.13 0.69 -48.83
N TYR A 451 -27.46 0.76 -47.68
CA TYR A 451 -27.28 -0.38 -46.79
C TYR A 451 -27.76 -0.06 -45.37
N THR A 452 -28.19 -1.07 -44.63
CA THR A 452 -28.38 -0.97 -43.18
C THR A 452 -27.03 -0.89 -42.46
N LEU A 453 -27.02 -0.54 -41.17
CA LEU A 453 -25.80 -0.49 -40.34
C LEU A 453 -25.07 -1.84 -40.24
N ASP A 454 -25.79 -2.96 -40.34
CA ASP A 454 -25.23 -4.32 -40.39
C ASP A 454 -24.81 -4.75 -41.81
N GLY A 455 -24.88 -3.84 -42.79
CA GLY A 455 -24.32 -4.04 -44.14
C GLY A 455 -25.25 -4.72 -45.14
N ARG A 456 -26.55 -4.87 -44.85
CA ARG A 456 -27.52 -5.45 -45.80
C ARG A 456 -27.95 -4.42 -46.82
N TYR A 457 -27.96 -4.80 -48.09
CA TYR A 457 -28.44 -3.94 -49.17
C TYR A 457 -29.97 -3.79 -49.10
N VAL A 458 -30.47 -2.54 -49.14
CA VAL A 458 -31.90 -2.21 -49.00
C VAL A 458 -32.46 -1.37 -50.15
N GLY A 459 -31.75 -1.32 -51.28
CA GLY A 459 -32.23 -0.66 -52.51
C GLY A 459 -31.52 0.66 -52.81
N THR A 460 -32.17 1.52 -53.60
CA THR A 460 -31.60 2.80 -54.07
C THR A 460 -32.44 4.04 -53.77
N SER A 461 -33.59 3.88 -53.11
CA SER A 461 -34.54 4.96 -52.84
C SER A 461 -34.66 5.20 -51.34
N PHE A 462 -34.06 6.30 -50.86
CA PHE A 462 -34.05 6.66 -49.45
C PHE A 462 -35.45 6.99 -48.93
N ASP A 463 -36.29 7.64 -49.75
CA ASP A 463 -37.64 8.08 -49.37
C ASP A 463 -38.62 6.93 -49.11
N THR A 464 -38.31 5.72 -49.60
CA THR A 464 -39.15 4.53 -49.38
C THR A 464 -38.79 3.70 -48.15
N LEU A 465 -37.64 3.98 -47.51
CA LEU A 465 -37.17 3.21 -46.36
C LEU A 465 -37.87 3.60 -45.05
N PRO A 466 -38.02 2.70 -44.07
CA PRO A 466 -38.47 3.05 -42.72
C PRO A 466 -37.54 4.05 -42.03
N ASN A 467 -38.02 4.77 -41.01
CA ASN A 467 -37.16 5.61 -40.16
C ASN A 467 -36.05 4.77 -39.53
N GLY A 468 -34.81 5.25 -39.58
CA GLY A 468 -33.65 4.47 -39.19
C GLY A 468 -32.33 5.04 -39.69
N ILE A 469 -31.23 4.34 -39.40
CA ILE A 469 -29.88 4.75 -39.78
C ILE A 469 -29.38 3.87 -40.94
N TYR A 470 -28.94 4.51 -42.01
CA TYR A 470 -28.49 3.86 -43.24
C TYR A 470 -27.09 4.30 -43.62
N VAL A 471 -26.38 3.43 -44.34
CA VAL A 471 -25.06 3.73 -44.93
C VAL A 471 -25.24 4.00 -46.43
N ILE A 472 -24.89 5.22 -46.85
CA ILE A 472 -24.93 5.68 -48.24
C ILE A 472 -23.56 6.28 -48.56
N LYS A 473 -22.87 5.73 -49.58
CA LYS A 473 -21.48 6.13 -49.94
C LYS A 473 -20.51 6.14 -48.74
N GLY A 474 -20.64 5.17 -47.83
CA GLY A 474 -19.78 5.06 -46.65
C GLY A 474 -20.06 6.08 -45.55
N LYS A 475 -21.14 6.88 -45.66
CA LYS A 475 -21.58 7.80 -44.61
C LYS A 475 -22.86 7.28 -43.95
N LYS A 476 -22.96 7.47 -42.63
CA LYS A 476 -24.18 7.18 -41.85
C LYS A 476 -25.16 8.34 -42.02
N ILE A 477 -26.39 8.04 -42.41
CA ILE A 477 -27.47 9.00 -42.65
C ILE A 477 -28.69 8.53 -41.88
N VAL A 478 -29.32 9.45 -41.15
CA VAL A 478 -30.55 9.19 -40.40
C VAL A 478 -31.74 9.64 -41.25
N LYS A 479 -32.75 8.79 -41.34
CA LYS A 479 -34.05 9.14 -41.92
C LYS A 479 -35.02 9.62 -40.86
#